data_AF-A0A3S1XNL0-F1
#
_entry.id   AF-A0A3S1XNL0-F1
#
_cell.length_a   1.000
_cell.length_b   1.000
_cell.length_c   1.000
_cell.angle_alpha   90.00
_cell.angle_beta   90.00
_cell.angle_gamma   90.00
#
_symmetry.space_group_name_H-M   'P 1'
#
loop_
_entity.id
_entity.type
_entity.pdbx_description
1 polymer ?
#
loop_
_entity_poly.entity_id
_entity_poly.type
_entity_poly.pdbx_seq_one_letter_code
_entity_poly.pdbx_strand_id
1 'polypeptide(L)'
;WVLHAGLGPEDAFSGQIAKVIAFALEAAGAPIVKGGARNLLAAFEALIRERGGDIRTGADVASIVQSNGRATGVRLASGETITANN
;
A
#
# COMPACT_ATOMS: atom_id res chain seq x y z
N TRP A 1 -2.64 20.67 -5.06
CA TRP A 1 -1.90 19.77 -5.96
C TRP A 1 -2.82 18.63 -6.36
N VAL A 2 -3.47 18.70 -7.52
CA VAL A 2 -4.55 17.77 -7.93
C VAL A 2 -4.06 16.50 -8.64
N LEU A 3 -2.78 16.50 -9.07
CA LEU A 3 -2.18 15.40 -9.82
C LEU A 3 -2.16 14.07 -9.04
N HIS A 4 -1.93 14.11 -7.73
CA HIS A 4 -1.97 12.90 -6.89
C HIS A 4 -3.38 12.28 -6.79
N ALA A 5 -4.43 13.04 -7.15
CA ALA A 5 -5.81 12.57 -7.25
C ALA A 5 -6.18 12.09 -8.67
N GLY A 6 -5.19 11.99 -9.58
CA GLY A 6 -5.39 11.49 -10.95
C GLY A 6 -6.00 12.51 -11.92
N LEU A 7 -6.09 13.79 -11.55
CA LEU A 7 -6.63 14.86 -12.40
C LEU A 7 -5.51 15.83 -12.81
N GLY A 8 -5.44 16.11 -14.11
CA GLY A 8 -4.63 17.17 -14.70
C GLY A 8 -5.19 18.57 -14.37
N PRO A 9 -4.38 19.64 -14.55
CA PRO A 9 -4.82 21.00 -14.26
C PRO A 9 -6.07 21.43 -15.04
N GLU A 10 -6.16 21.00 -16.30
CA GLU A 10 -7.23 21.38 -17.23
C GLU A 10 -8.42 20.42 -17.23
N ASP A 11 -8.39 19.34 -16.45
CA ASP A 11 -9.47 18.37 -16.42
C ASP A 11 -10.75 19.00 -15.83
N ALA A 12 -11.90 18.60 -16.39
CA ALA A 12 -13.19 18.95 -15.79
C ALA A 12 -13.19 18.51 -14.32
N PHE A 13 -13.70 19.38 -13.43
CA PHE A 13 -13.73 19.17 -11.97
C PHE A 13 -12.39 19.38 -11.21
N SER A 14 -11.27 19.63 -11.90
CA SER A 14 -9.96 19.90 -11.28
C SER A 14 -9.98 21.05 -10.25
N GLY A 15 -10.63 22.17 -10.60
CA GLY A 15 -10.78 23.29 -9.67
C GLY A 15 -11.66 22.98 -8.44
N GLN A 16 -12.59 22.04 -8.55
CA GLN A 16 -13.47 21.67 -7.43
C GLN A 16 -12.79 20.68 -6.49
N ILE A 17 -12.03 19.69 -7.01
CA ILE A 17 -11.26 18.80 -6.14
C ILE A 17 -10.21 19.57 -5.34
N ALA A 18 -9.64 20.64 -5.90
CA ALA A 18 -8.73 21.52 -5.17
C ALA A 18 -9.39 22.16 -3.93
N LYS A 19 -10.66 22.58 -4.05
CA LYS A 19 -11.43 23.12 -2.92
C LYS A 19 -11.75 22.04 -1.88
N VAL A 20 -12.15 20.84 -2.32
CA VAL A 20 -12.41 19.71 -1.41
C VAL A 20 -11.16 19.38 -0.59
N ILE A 21 -9.98 19.32 -1.22
CA ILE A 21 -8.71 19.11 -0.54
C ILE A 21 -8.44 20.24 0.46
N ALA A 22 -8.64 21.50 0.07
CA ALA A 22 -8.44 22.64 0.95
C ALA A 22 -9.35 22.60 2.20
N PHE A 23 -10.64 22.31 2.02
CA PHE A 23 -11.56 22.14 3.15
C PHE A 23 -11.20 20.95 4.04
N ALA A 24 -10.78 19.82 3.44
CA ALA A 24 -10.34 18.66 4.21
C ALA A 24 -9.09 18.96 5.04
N LEU A 25 -8.14 19.72 4.48
CA LEU A 25 -6.95 20.15 5.20
C LEU A 25 -7.27 21.14 6.33
N GLU A 26 -8.20 22.07 6.11
CA GLU A 26 -8.63 23.01 7.14
C GLU A 26 -9.37 22.29 8.28
N ALA A 27 -10.28 21.37 7.94
CA ALA A 27 -11.14 20.70 8.92
C ALA A 27 -10.43 19.55 9.67
N ALA A 28 -9.54 18.81 9.00
CA ALA A 28 -8.92 17.60 9.54
C ALA A 28 -7.39 17.68 9.65
N GLY A 29 -6.77 18.73 9.12
CA GLY A 29 -5.32 18.88 9.05
C GLY A 29 -4.66 17.96 8.00
N ALA A 30 -3.34 18.09 7.90
CA ALA A 30 -2.48 17.10 7.26
C ALA A 30 -1.59 16.49 8.33
N PRO A 31 -1.99 15.38 8.98
CA PRO A 31 -1.13 14.73 9.97
C PRO A 31 0.11 14.20 9.27
N ILE A 32 1.25 14.85 9.55
CA ILE A 32 2.56 14.43 9.05
C ILE A 32 3.24 13.62 10.13
N VAL A 33 3.64 12.39 9.79
CA VAL A 33 4.40 11.54 10.70
C VAL A 33 5.73 12.20 11.01
N LYS A 34 6.04 12.35 12.31
CA LYS A 34 7.34 12.88 12.77
C LYS A 34 8.47 12.04 12.19
N GLY A 35 9.42 12.68 11.51
CA GLY A 35 10.53 12.00 10.82
C GLY A 35 10.19 11.47 9.42
N GLY A 36 9.00 11.76 8.89
CA GLY A 36 8.59 11.44 7.52
C GLY A 36 7.86 10.10 7.38
N ALA A 37 7.36 9.83 6.17
CA ALA A 37 6.51 8.68 5.87
C ALA A 37 7.16 7.31 6.13
N ARG A 38 8.50 7.23 6.12
CA ARG A 38 9.23 6.00 6.47
C ARG A 38 8.87 5.51 7.88
N ASN A 39 8.65 6.41 8.83
CA ASN A 39 8.32 6.03 10.20
C ASN A 39 6.92 5.40 10.31
N LEU A 40 5.99 5.76 9.40
CA LEU A 40 4.70 5.08 9.30
C LEU A 40 4.89 3.63 8.86
N LEU A 41 5.72 3.40 7.84
CA LEU A 41 6.01 2.06 7.34
C LEU A 41 6.72 1.21 8.41
N ALA A 42 7.67 1.80 9.15
CA ALA A 42 8.35 1.13 10.26
C ALA A 42 7.36 0.74 11.38
N ALA A 43 6.38 1.58 11.69
CA ALA A 43 5.34 1.25 12.67
C ALA A 43 4.47 0.08 12.22
N PHE A 44 4.08 0.03 10.94
CA PHE A 44 3.34 -1.12 10.39
C PHE A 44 4.19 -2.39 10.34
N GLU A 45 5.46 -2.29 9.96
CA GLU A 45 6.39 -3.42 10.01
C GLU A 45 6.47 -3.99 11.43
N ALA A 46 6.66 -3.14 12.44
CA ALA A 46 6.70 -3.55 13.83
C ALA A 46 5.38 -4.24 14.26
N LEU A 47 4.23 -3.66 13.91
CA LEU A 47 2.92 -4.24 14.23
C LEU A 47 2.69 -5.60 13.57
N ILE A 48 3.10 -5.77 12.31
CA ILE A 48 2.99 -7.05 11.60
C ILE A 48 3.85 -8.10 12.31
N ARG A 49 5.10 -7.76 12.64
CA ARG A 49 6.02 -8.67 13.35
C ARG A 49 5.53 -9.01 14.75
N GLU A 50 5.00 -8.04 15.49
CA GLU A 50 4.40 -8.25 16.82
C GLU A 50 3.25 -9.25 16.77
N ARG A 51 2.47 -9.24 15.68
CA ARG A 51 1.37 -10.19 15.45
C ARG A 51 1.82 -11.52 14.82
N GLY A 52 3.11 -11.80 14.78
CA GLY A 52 3.69 -13.04 14.25
C GLY A 52 3.76 -13.10 12.72
N GLY A 53 3.51 -11.98 12.03
CA GLY A 53 3.70 -11.87 10.58
C GLY A 53 5.17 -11.71 10.20
N ASP A 54 5.51 -12.14 8.98
CA ASP A 54 6.84 -11.98 8.41
C ASP A 54 6.79 -11.07 7.16
N ILE A 55 7.84 -10.28 6.97
CA ILE A 55 8.00 -9.39 5.82
C ILE A 55 9.31 -9.77 5.14
N ARG A 56 9.20 -10.25 3.90
CA ARG A 56 10.32 -10.68 3.07
C ARG A 56 10.49 -9.72 1.90
N THR A 57 11.63 -9.05 1.83
CA THR A 57 12.05 -8.20 0.70
C THR A 57 13.01 -8.96 -0.20
N GLY A 58 13.06 -8.62 -1.50
CA GLY A 58 13.86 -9.39 -2.48
C GLY A 58 13.33 -10.80 -2.72
N ALA A 59 12.05 -11.04 -2.40
CA ALA A 59 11.35 -12.30 -2.56
C ALA A 59 10.40 -12.21 -3.76
N ASP A 60 10.95 -12.04 -4.96
CA ASP A 60 10.16 -11.87 -6.17
C ASP A 60 9.30 -13.11 -6.45
N VAL A 61 8.02 -12.89 -6.75
CA VAL A 61 7.07 -13.98 -7.05
C VAL A 61 7.16 -14.34 -8.53
N ALA A 62 7.49 -15.59 -8.83
CA ALA A 62 7.56 -16.12 -10.19
C ALA A 62 6.20 -16.64 -10.70
N SER A 63 5.37 -17.20 -9.82
CA SER A 63 4.05 -17.72 -10.21
C SER A 63 3.14 -17.96 -9.00
N ILE A 64 1.83 -17.98 -9.27
CA ILE A 64 0.80 -18.37 -8.29
C ILE A 64 0.64 -19.89 -8.33
N VAL A 65 0.62 -20.52 -7.15
CA VAL A 65 0.28 -21.93 -7.00
C VAL A 65 -1.23 -22.06 -6.83
N GLN A 66 -1.84 -22.97 -7.60
CA GLN A 66 -3.28 -23.16 -7.59
C GLN A 66 -3.64 -24.63 -7.36
N SER A 67 -4.76 -24.86 -6.67
CA SER A 67 -5.39 -26.16 -6.49
C SER A 67 -6.90 -26.00 -6.57
N ASN A 68 -7.59 -26.92 -7.27
CA ASN A 68 -9.04 -26.88 -7.46
C ASN A 68 -9.58 -25.51 -7.94
N GLY A 69 -8.84 -24.84 -8.84
CA GLY A 69 -9.20 -23.52 -9.37
C GLY A 69 -9.06 -22.35 -8.38
N ARG A 70 -8.37 -22.55 -7.25
CA ARG A 70 -8.10 -21.50 -6.24
C ARG A 70 -6.61 -21.32 -6.00
N ALA A 71 -6.19 -20.09 -5.73
CA ALA A 71 -4.82 -19.81 -5.30
C ALA A 71 -4.59 -20.38 -3.89
N THR A 72 -3.50 -21.12 -3.72
CA THR A 72 -3.09 -21.77 -2.46
C THR A 72 -1.69 -21.37 -2.01
N GLY A 73 -1.03 -20.47 -2.74
CA GLY A 73 0.30 -20.00 -2.42
C GLY A 73 0.99 -19.35 -3.60
N VAL A 74 2.28 -19.08 -3.43
CA VAL A 74 3.14 -18.51 -4.46
C VAL A 74 4.46 -19.27 -4.52
N ARG A 75 5.04 -19.35 -5.72
CA ARG A 75 6.42 -19.80 -5.92
C ARG A 75 7.28 -18.58 -6.23
N LEU A 76 8.35 -18.41 -5.45
CA LEU A 76 9.33 -17.36 -5.61
C LEU A 76 10.28 -17.65 -6.77
N ALA A 77 10.94 -16.61 -7.28
CA ALA A 77 12.01 -16.73 -8.28
C ALA A 77 13.20 -17.57 -7.79
N SER A 78 13.39 -17.68 -6.47
CA SER A 78 14.37 -18.58 -5.84
C SER A 78 14.00 -20.07 -5.96
N GLY A 79 12.77 -20.40 -6.35
CA GLY A 79 12.24 -21.76 -6.37
C GLY A 79 11.50 -22.16 -5.07
N GLU A 80 11.63 -21.39 -3.98
CA GLU A 80 10.86 -21.61 -2.75
C GLU A 80 9.36 -21.46 -3.02
N THR A 81 8.54 -22.30 -2.37
CA THR A 81 7.08 -22.16 -2.41
C THR A 81 6.56 -21.78 -1.03
N ILE A 82 5.81 -20.68 -0.96
CA ILE A 82 5.13 -20.21 0.24
C ILE A 82 3.65 -20.55 0.10
N THR A 83 3.12 -21.36 1.02
CA THR A 83 1.71 -21.74 1.04
C THR A 83 0.87 -20.70 1.77
N ALA A 84 -0.32 -20.44 1.25
CA ALA A 84 -1.36 -19.67 1.93
C ALA A 84 -2.36 -20.65 2.55
N ASN A 85 -2.54 -20.56 3.86
CA ASN A 85 -3.56 -21.31 4.57
C ASN A 85 -4.85 -20.47 4.60
N ASN A 86 -5.99 -21.12 4.39
CA ASN A 86 -7.31 -20.50 4.39
C ASN A 86 -7.95 -20.57 5.78
#